data_AF-A0A832LBK5-F1
#
_entry.id   AF-A0A832LBK5-F1
#
_cell.length_a   1.000
_cell.length_b   1.000
_cell.length_c   1.000
_cell.angle_alpha   90.00
_cell.angle_beta   90.00
_cell.angle_gamma   90.00
#
_symmetry.space_group_name_H-M   'P 1'
#
loop_
_entity.id
_entity.type
_entity.pdbx_description
1 polymer ?
#
loop_
_entity_poly.entity_id
_entity_poly.type
_entity_poly.pdbx_seq_one_letter_code
_entity_poly.pdbx_strand_id
1 'polypeptide(L)'
;MSTCPTTNFGKERVFVDRKACIQAFRDNIKNSVNKEYNVLLYHGISGIGKSRLQKELQSILDEEYPEIIWASIDFDIKSHRDTDTFLINLRNKIQEKCGANFYLFNAVHAIYWKKLYPEISLQKQG
;
A
#
# COMPACT_ATOMS: atom_id res chain seq x y z
N MET A 1 -7.21 9.99 -33.03
CA MET A 1 -5.89 10.28 -32.41
C MET A 1 -5.93 11.72 -31.93
N SER A 2 -5.74 11.97 -30.64
CA SER A 2 -5.70 13.33 -30.08
C SER A 2 -4.52 13.40 -29.12
N THR A 3 -3.53 14.22 -29.46
CA THR A 3 -2.32 14.45 -28.69
C THR A 3 -2.57 15.54 -27.65
N CYS A 4 -2.34 15.24 -26.37
CA CYS A 4 -2.39 16.23 -25.30
C CYS A 4 -1.15 17.13 -25.36
N PRO A 5 -1.29 18.46 -25.19
CA PRO A 5 -0.15 19.38 -25.22
C PRO A 5 0.63 19.33 -23.91
N THR A 6 1.95 19.41 -24.02
CA THR A 6 2.90 19.52 -22.91
C THR A 6 2.90 20.95 -22.38
N THR A 7 2.62 21.18 -21.09
CA THR A 7 2.68 22.52 -20.50
C THR A 7 3.48 22.57 -19.19
N ASN A 8 4.42 23.53 -19.19
CA ASN A 8 5.36 24.08 -18.21
C ASN A 8 5.36 23.61 -16.73
N PHE A 9 6.59 23.50 -16.21
CA PHE A 9 6.93 23.13 -14.83
C PHE A 9 7.20 24.39 -14.00
N GLY A 10 6.32 24.70 -13.03
CA GLY A 10 6.54 25.76 -12.04
C GLY A 10 5.25 26.22 -11.35
N LYS A 11 5.28 26.26 -10.01
CA LYS A 11 4.23 26.66 -9.04
C LYS A 11 3.12 25.63 -8.79
N GLU A 12 2.73 25.52 -7.51
CA GLU A 12 1.81 24.53 -6.93
C GLU A 12 0.71 24.12 -7.90
N ARG A 13 0.89 22.96 -8.54
CA ARG A 13 -0.13 22.42 -9.43
C ARG A 13 -1.31 22.06 -8.56
N VAL A 14 -2.47 22.67 -8.76
CA VAL A 14 -3.73 22.06 -8.31
C VAL A 14 -3.79 20.66 -8.94
N PHE A 15 -4.29 19.65 -8.23
CA PHE A 15 -4.43 18.29 -8.76
C PHE A 15 -5.60 18.22 -9.77
N VAL A 16 -5.49 19.01 -10.82
CA VAL A 16 -6.40 19.01 -11.96
C VAL A 16 -6.00 17.82 -12.84
N ASP A 17 -6.99 17.05 -13.30
CA ASP A 17 -6.87 15.96 -14.27
C ASP A 17 -6.83 14.50 -13.75
N ARG A 18 -7.22 14.21 -12.50
CA ARG A 18 -7.35 12.81 -12.02
C ARG A 18 -8.67 12.48 -11.34
N LYS A 19 -9.71 13.29 -11.58
CA LYS A 19 -11.07 13.06 -11.07
C LYS A 19 -11.58 11.67 -11.42
N ALA A 20 -11.34 11.20 -12.65
CA ALA A 20 -11.74 9.85 -13.07
C ALA A 20 -11.00 8.75 -12.28
N CYS A 21 -9.69 8.91 -12.03
CA CYS A 21 -8.92 7.97 -11.23
C CYS A 21 -9.43 7.90 -9.79
N ILE A 22 -9.67 9.06 -9.17
CA ILE A 22 -10.22 9.15 -7.82
C ILE A 22 -11.63 8.56 -7.77
N GLN A 23 -12.48 8.87 -8.76
CA GLN A 23 -13.83 8.33 -8.81
C GLN A 23 -13.82 6.81 -8.92
N ALA A 24 -12.98 6.26 -9.81
CA ALA A 24 -12.78 4.81 -9.92
C ALA A 24 -12.31 4.18 -8.60
N PHE A 25 -11.48 4.87 -7.83
CA PHE A 25 -11.06 4.43 -6.50
C PHE A 25 -12.25 4.36 -5.52
N ARG A 26 -13.02 5.46 -5.41
CA ARG A 26 -14.21 5.52 -4.54
C ARG A 26 -15.25 4.47 -4.93
N ASP A 27 -15.49 4.31 -6.23
CA ASP A 27 -16.42 3.31 -6.73
C ASP A 27 -15.91 1.89 -6.43
N ASN A 28 -14.60 1.64 -6.49
CA ASN A 28 -14.02 0.35 -6.13
C ASN A 28 -14.24 0.02 -4.65
N ILE A 29 -14.04 0.99 -3.76
CA ILE A 29 -14.33 0.84 -2.32
C ILE A 29 -15.81 0.52 -2.10
N LYS A 30 -16.72 1.32 -2.67
CA LYS A 30 -18.17 1.14 -2.47
C LYS A 30 -18.69 -0.20 -3.00
N ASN A 31 -18.17 -0.64 -4.14
CA ASN A 31 -18.58 -1.90 -4.77
C ASN A 31 -17.87 -3.13 -4.18
N SER A 32 -16.94 -2.96 -3.23
CA SER A 32 -16.21 -4.06 -2.61
C SER A 32 -17.08 -4.95 -1.71
N VAL A 33 -18.20 -4.42 -1.20
CA VAL A 33 -19.15 -5.17 -0.34
C VAL A 33 -19.67 -6.45 -0.99
N ASN A 34 -19.69 -6.52 -2.33
CA ASN A 34 -20.22 -7.65 -3.10
C ASN A 34 -19.14 -8.58 -3.69
N LYS A 35 -17.86 -8.41 -3.35
CA LYS A 35 -16.75 -9.17 -3.94
C LYS A 35 -15.74 -9.57 -2.88
N GLU A 36 -15.23 -10.80 -2.94
CA GLU A 36 -14.17 -11.25 -2.02
C GLU A 36 -12.86 -10.48 -2.20
N TYR A 37 -12.49 -10.12 -3.44
CA TYR A 37 -11.26 -9.37 -3.74
C TYR A 37 -11.42 -8.41 -4.93
N ASN A 38 -10.74 -7.26 -4.87
CA ASN A 38 -10.68 -6.28 -5.95
C ASN A 38 -9.25 -5.76 -6.14
N VAL A 39 -8.83 -5.58 -7.38
CA VAL A 39 -7.53 -4.98 -7.73
C VAL A 39 -7.76 -3.80 -8.66
N LEU A 40 -7.20 -2.64 -8.30
CA LEU A 40 -7.23 -1.42 -9.10
C LEU A 40 -5.79 -1.00 -9.42
N LEU A 41 -5.47 -0.92 -10.72
CA LEU A 41 -4.12 -0.61 -11.21
C LEU A 41 -4.10 0.75 -11.90
N TYR A 42 -3.17 1.62 -11.46
CA TYR A 42 -2.88 2.89 -12.14
C TYR A 42 -1.55 2.81 -12.88
N HIS A 43 -1.59 2.95 -14.20
CA HIS A 43 -0.41 3.00 -15.06
C HIS A 43 -0.33 4.32 -15.85
N GLY A 44 0.85 4.65 -16.38
CA GLY A 44 1.06 5.85 -17.18
C GLY A 44 2.52 6.22 -17.30
N ILE A 45 2.83 7.24 -18.12
CA ILE A 45 4.19 7.70 -18.38
C ILE A 45 4.89 8.26 -17.12
N SER A 46 6.21 8.35 -17.12
CA SER A 46 6.98 8.97 -16.04
C SER A 46 6.60 10.46 -15.88
N GLY A 47 6.66 11.00 -14.66
CA GLY A 47 6.33 12.40 -14.38
C GLY A 47 4.85 12.78 -14.44
N ILE A 48 3.95 11.84 -14.79
CA ILE A 48 2.50 12.09 -14.92
C ILE A 48 1.77 12.30 -13.58
N GLY A 49 2.49 12.22 -12.46
CA GLY A 49 1.96 12.47 -11.12
C GLY A 49 1.41 11.24 -10.38
N LYS A 50 1.83 10.01 -10.72
CA LYS A 50 1.36 8.78 -10.05
C LYS A 50 1.65 8.77 -8.54
N SER A 51 2.84 9.18 -8.11
CA SER A 51 3.19 9.26 -6.69
C SER A 51 2.34 10.30 -5.94
N ARG A 52 1.93 11.38 -6.63
CA ARG A 52 0.99 12.35 -6.07
C ARG A 52 -0.42 11.77 -5.97
N LEU A 53 -0.89 11.09 -7.01
CA LEU A 53 -2.17 10.36 -6.97
C LEU A 53 -2.19 9.38 -5.79
N GLN A 54 -1.13 8.59 -5.59
CA GLN A 54 -1.05 7.66 -4.47
C GLN A 54 -1.23 8.34 -3.11
N LYS A 55 -0.58 9.49 -2.88
CA LYS A 55 -0.75 10.27 -1.64
C LYS A 55 -2.18 10.78 -1.48
N GLU A 56 -2.81 11.23 -2.57
CA GLU A 56 -4.20 11.66 -2.56
C GLU A 56 -5.14 10.50 -2.20
N LEU A 57 -4.94 9.31 -2.77
CA LEU A 57 -5.76 8.14 -2.45
C LEU A 57 -5.60 7.71 -0.98
N GLN A 58 -4.41 7.86 -0.41
CA GLN A 58 -4.16 7.61 1.01
C GLN A 58 -4.90 8.62 1.91
N SER A 59 -4.85 9.92 1.58
CA SER A 59 -5.62 10.95 2.29
C SER A 59 -7.13 10.69 2.19
N ILE A 60 -7.64 10.28 1.02
CA ILE A 60 -9.04 9.86 0.88
C ILE A 60 -9.39 8.70 1.80
N LEU A 61 -8.53 7.69 1.93
CA LEU A 61 -8.77 6.59 2.87
C LEU A 61 -8.79 7.07 4.33
N ASP A 62 -7.90 7.98 4.71
CA ASP A 62 -7.85 8.50 6.08
C ASP A 62 -9.01 9.45 6.40
N GLU A 63 -9.49 10.24 5.45
CA GLU A 63 -10.49 11.29 5.65
C GLU A 63 -11.93 10.84 5.35
N GLU A 64 -12.14 10.07 4.28
CA GLU A 64 -13.47 9.68 3.81
C GLU A 64 -13.88 8.26 4.23
N TYR A 65 -12.90 7.39 4.49
CA TYR A 65 -13.14 5.98 4.82
C TYR A 65 -12.35 5.51 6.06
N PRO A 66 -12.47 6.20 7.22
CA PRO A 66 -11.68 5.91 8.42
C PRO A 66 -11.92 4.50 8.99
N GLU A 67 -13.03 3.84 8.62
CA GLU A 67 -13.32 2.46 8.95
C GLU A 67 -12.45 1.44 8.20
N ILE A 68 -11.80 1.85 7.10
CA ILE A 68 -10.96 0.98 6.28
C ILE A 68 -9.53 0.96 6.82
N ILE A 69 -9.10 -0.21 7.25
CA ILE A 69 -7.70 -0.46 7.60
C ILE A 69 -6.90 -0.60 6.31
N TRP A 70 -5.89 0.25 6.13
CA TRP A 70 -5.03 0.23 4.95
C TRP A 70 -3.55 0.34 5.31
N ALA A 71 -2.70 -0.22 4.44
CA ALA A 71 -1.26 -0.09 4.48
C ALA A 71 -0.70 0.12 3.06
N SER A 72 0.42 0.84 2.96
CA SER A 72 1.13 1.06 1.68
C SER A 72 2.53 0.47 1.75
N ILE A 73 2.95 -0.24 0.72
CA ILE A 73 4.30 -0.80 0.60
C ILE A 73 4.94 -0.26 -0.67
N ASP A 74 6.16 0.25 -0.52
CA ASP A 74 6.94 0.79 -1.63
C ASP A 74 7.90 -0.27 -2.17
N PHE A 75 7.67 -0.73 -3.40
CA PHE A 75 8.52 -1.73 -4.05
C PHE A 75 9.78 -1.14 -4.71
N ASP A 76 9.97 0.18 -4.71
CA ASP A 76 11.27 0.76 -5.09
C ASP A 76 12.35 0.43 -4.04
N ILE A 77 11.95 0.18 -2.80
CA ILE A 77 12.83 -0.33 -1.74
C ILE A 77 13.13 -1.81 -2.01
N LYS A 78 14.39 -2.11 -2.32
CA LYS A 78 14.83 -3.46 -2.75
C LYS A 78 14.45 -4.57 -1.76
N SER A 79 14.56 -4.33 -0.45
CA SER A 79 14.23 -5.32 0.57
C SER A 79 12.72 -5.63 0.61
N HIS A 80 11.84 -4.71 0.22
CA HIS A 80 10.40 -4.97 0.17
C HIS A 80 9.99 -5.93 -0.95
N ARG A 81 10.91 -6.27 -1.86
CA ARG A 81 10.69 -7.28 -2.91
C ARG A 81 10.94 -8.70 -2.40
N ASP A 82 11.60 -8.83 -1.26
CA ASP A 82 11.72 -10.09 -0.53
C ASP A 82 10.41 -10.38 0.21
N THR A 83 9.93 -11.62 0.13
CA THR A 83 8.59 -11.99 0.62
C THR A 83 8.50 -11.91 2.13
N ASP A 84 9.55 -12.32 2.84
CA ASP A 84 9.57 -12.33 4.31
C ASP A 84 9.55 -10.90 4.83
N THR A 85 10.42 -10.05 4.26
CA THR A 85 10.48 -8.62 4.57
C THR A 85 9.16 -7.92 4.24
N PHE A 86 8.54 -8.23 3.09
CA PHE A 86 7.25 -7.69 2.69
C PHE A 86 6.16 -8.00 3.73
N LEU A 87 6.02 -9.26 4.13
CA LEU A 87 4.99 -9.70 5.06
C LEU A 87 5.18 -9.10 6.46
N ILE A 88 6.42 -9.04 6.96
CA ILE A 88 6.75 -8.38 8.23
C ILE A 88 6.36 -6.89 8.17
N ASN A 89 6.73 -6.19 7.10
CA ASN A 89 6.43 -4.78 6.95
C ASN A 89 4.92 -4.52 6.83
N LEU A 90 4.20 -5.36 6.09
CA LEU A 90 2.73 -5.27 6.02
C LEU A 90 2.12 -5.42 7.41
N ARG A 91 2.53 -6.46 8.14
CA ARG A 91 2.06 -6.73 9.51
C ARG A 91 2.31 -5.54 10.42
N ASN A 92 3.53 -5.02 10.43
CA ASN A 92 3.91 -3.90 11.31
C ASN A 92 3.06 -2.66 11.03
N LYS A 93 2.85 -2.31 9.76
CA LYS A 93 2.01 -1.16 9.37
C LYS A 93 0.56 -1.32 9.81
N ILE A 94 -0.01 -2.52 9.66
CA ILE A 94 -1.38 -2.78 10.12
C ILE A 94 -1.45 -2.69 11.65
N GLN A 95 -0.49 -3.29 12.36
CA GLN A 95 -0.42 -3.23 13.82
C GLN A 95 -0.28 -1.79 14.34
N GLU A 96 0.59 -0.98 13.72
CA GLU A 96 0.74 0.44 14.07
C GLU A 96 -0.56 1.23 13.89
N LYS A 97 -1.32 0.91 12.83
CA LYS A 97 -2.54 1.66 12.49
C LYS A 97 -3.75 1.32 13.35
N CYS A 98 -3.94 0.07 13.74
CA CYS A 98 -5.15 -0.38 14.45
C CYS A 98 -4.89 -1.11 15.78
N GLY A 99 -3.64 -1.24 16.22
CA GLY A 99 -3.28 -1.93 17.45
C GLY A 99 -3.48 -3.46 17.40
N ALA A 100 -3.66 -4.04 16.22
CA ALA A 100 -3.93 -5.46 16.06
C ALA A 100 -2.74 -6.32 16.52
N ASN A 101 -3.04 -7.41 17.25
CA ASN A 101 -2.05 -8.38 17.68
C ASN A 101 -1.97 -9.56 16.72
N PHE A 102 -0.78 -9.77 16.14
CA PHE A 102 -0.52 -10.80 15.14
C PHE A 102 0.11 -12.07 15.75
N TYR A 103 -0.43 -12.59 16.85
CA TYR A 103 0.19 -13.71 17.59
C TYR A 103 0.43 -14.95 16.73
N LEU A 104 -0.58 -15.37 15.94
CA LEU A 104 -0.46 -16.55 15.09
C LEU A 104 0.58 -16.36 13.99
N PHE A 105 0.57 -15.20 13.34
CA PHE A 105 1.58 -14.85 12.34
C PHE A 105 2.99 -14.87 12.96
N ASN A 106 3.16 -14.27 14.15
CA ASN A 106 4.46 -14.23 14.85
C ASN A 106 4.96 -15.63 15.19
N ALA A 107 4.09 -16.50 15.70
CA ALA A 107 4.42 -17.88 16.03
C ALA A 107 4.83 -18.67 14.77
N VAL A 108 4.03 -18.62 13.70
CA VAL A 108 4.31 -19.32 12.45
C VAL A 108 5.58 -18.79 11.79
N HIS A 109 5.77 -17.47 11.77
CA HIS A 109 6.97 -16.83 11.24
C HIS A 109 8.23 -17.27 12.02
N ALA A 110 8.17 -17.34 13.36
CA ALA A 110 9.28 -17.82 14.17
C ALA A 110 9.65 -19.28 13.87
N ILE A 111 8.66 -20.16 13.67
CA ILE A 111 8.88 -21.55 13.26
C ILE A 111 9.51 -21.60 11.87
N TYR A 112 8.99 -20.83 10.92
CA TYR A 112 9.54 -20.72 9.56
C TYR A 112 11.00 -20.24 9.58
N TRP A 113 11.29 -19.17 10.32
CA TRP A 113 12.63 -18.62 10.46
C TRP A 113 13.62 -19.65 11.02
N LYS A 114 13.21 -20.40 12.06
CA LYS A 114 14.03 -21.48 12.63
C LYS A 114 14.29 -22.62 11.65
N LYS A 115 13.36 -22.92 10.73
CA LYS A 115 13.58 -23.93 9.69
C LYS A 115 14.58 -23.46 8.63
N LEU A 116 14.57 -22.17 8.31
CA LEU A 116 15.53 -21.59 7.36
C LEU A 116 16.93 -21.45 7.95
N TYR A 117 17.02 -21.13 9.24
CA TYR A 117 18.28 -20.88 9.94
C TYR A 117 18.39 -21.72 11.23
N PRO A 118 18.54 -23.06 11.11
CA PRO A 118 18.54 -23.96 12.26
C PRO A 118 19.69 -23.71 13.24
N GLU A 119 20.80 -23.14 12.78
CA GLU A 119 21.97 -22.76 13.57
C GLU A 119 21.74 -21.52 14.45
N ILE A 120 20.72 -20.71 14.17
CA ILE A 120 20.42 -19.51 14.96
C ILE A 120 19.53 -19.92 16.15
N SER A 121 20.05 -19.79 17.37
CA SER A 121 19.26 -20.00 18.58
C SER A 121 18.24 -18.87 18.74
N LEU A 122 16.96 -19.22 18.95
CA LEU A 122 15.92 -18.25 19.26
C LEU A 122 16.22 -17.64 20.64
N GLN A 123 16.76 -16.43 20.66
CA GLN A 123 16.87 -15.67 21.90
C GLN A 123 15.47 -15.27 22.35
N LYS A 124 15.10 -15.65 23.57
CA LYS A 124 13.91 -15.13 24.24
C LYS A 124 14.15 -13.65 24.51
N GLN A 125 13.41 -12.77 23.84
CA GLN A 125 13.25 -11.41 24.36
C GLN A 125 12.34 -11.52 25.58
N GLY A 126 12.91 -11.24 26.75
CA GLY A 126 12.22 -11.17 28.04
C GLY A 126 11.52 -9.84 28.24
#